data_AF-A0A8J3NA02-F1
#
_entry.id   AF-A0A8J3NA02-F1
#
_cell.length_a   1.000
_cell.length_b   1.000
_cell.length_c   1.000
_cell.angle_alpha   90.00
_cell.angle_beta   90.00
_cell.angle_gamma   90.00
#
_symmetry.space_group_name_H-M   'P 1'
#
loop_
_entity.id
_entity.type
_entity.pdbx_description
1 polymer ?
#
loop_
_entity_poly.entity_id
_entity_poly.type
_entity_poly.pdbx_seq_one_letter_code
_entity_poly.pdbx_strand_id
1 'polypeptide(L)'
;MVTVLRTDQYAGLESFREVGEFLPLQADRQGKVIREVALARFGLPLSEHPGQELEVRVALIRDWRRLVPKESSSEAEDRPLRWDEKPNETHEYWLDESWQATPLPAPPMEPKLIPIVTTATEADAVELVQTYTRRWPAQENAIRDWLIPLGIDINHGYAKTVVANSEVTKKRDALQKRLDNVRRWTEGARKRMHNVSKLYRKRCEQTKERADALYRDLNHHQMEMERQGVEYWLLKKTIKEEKAVADAEIEEYQQRQWRAYHTSNKEFNKCEKYCREQRELLRALEDLDQQERKMYELNNRKDQIMTIFKVALANLGMWVRDHYFPASYAHATWHRLQPFFQLPGRIFWGQDRVEVELKPFNDRALNRDLGELCAKAAQEQPRLPDGRRLIFRLQGARILHLDAPEKEVA
;
A
#
# COMPACT_ATOMS: atom_id res chain seq x y z
N MET A 1 23.49 8.15 -13.26
CA MET A 1 22.93 7.16 -12.30
C MET A 1 21.43 7.05 -12.54
N VAL A 2 20.82 5.85 -12.49
CA VAL A 2 19.36 5.66 -12.70
C VAL A 2 18.74 4.97 -11.48
N THR A 3 17.69 5.57 -10.90
CA THR A 3 16.98 5.06 -9.71
C THR A 3 15.50 5.48 -9.70
N VAL A 4 14.74 5.13 -8.67
CA VAL A 4 13.31 5.50 -8.51
C VAL A 4 13.15 6.42 -7.30
N LEU A 5 12.31 7.45 -7.38
CA LEU A 5 11.95 8.24 -6.19
C LEU A 5 11.02 7.44 -5.29
N ARG A 6 11.20 7.62 -3.99
CA ARG A 6 10.31 7.06 -2.98
C ARG A 6 8.97 7.80 -2.97
N THR A 7 7.92 7.11 -2.57
CA THR A 7 6.54 7.65 -2.56
C THR A 7 6.34 8.81 -1.57
N ASP A 8 7.23 9.00 -0.59
CA ASP A 8 7.23 10.14 0.33
C ASP A 8 7.91 11.40 -0.24
N GLN A 9 8.49 11.33 -1.45
CA GLN A 9 9.23 12.44 -2.06
C GLN A 9 8.40 13.24 -3.08
N TYR A 10 7.16 12.85 -3.35
CA TYR A 10 6.25 13.52 -4.28
C TYR A 10 4.80 13.27 -3.85
N ALA A 11 3.88 14.20 -4.15
CA ALA A 11 2.46 14.07 -3.84
C ALA A 11 1.66 13.56 -5.06
N GLY A 12 1.92 14.14 -6.23
CA GLY A 12 1.22 13.83 -7.48
C GLY A 12 1.94 14.41 -8.71
N LEU A 13 1.20 14.65 -9.79
CA LEU A 13 1.74 15.18 -11.05
C LEU A 13 2.31 16.58 -10.89
N GLU A 14 1.72 17.39 -10.01
CA GLU A 14 2.10 18.76 -9.67
C GLU A 14 3.48 18.85 -8.99
N SER A 15 3.99 17.73 -8.46
CA SER A 15 5.35 17.66 -7.92
C SER A 15 6.43 17.66 -9.03
N PHE A 16 6.05 17.50 -10.29
CA PHE A 16 6.96 17.42 -11.43
C PHE A 16 6.84 18.67 -12.32
N ARG A 17 7.98 19.12 -12.84
CA ARG A 17 8.09 20.26 -13.77
C ARG A 17 8.19 19.74 -15.20
N GLU A 18 7.72 20.52 -16.18
CA GLU A 18 7.85 20.21 -17.62
C GLU A 18 7.41 18.79 -17.98
N VAL A 19 6.25 18.35 -17.48
CA VAL A 19 5.71 17.03 -17.81
C VAL A 19 5.29 17.02 -19.28
N GLY A 20 5.97 16.21 -20.08
CA GLY A 20 5.68 16.01 -21.50
C GLY A 20 4.45 15.12 -21.74
N GLU A 21 4.19 14.83 -23.00
CA GLU A 21 3.09 13.95 -23.38
C GLU A 21 3.33 12.51 -22.91
N PHE A 22 2.27 11.85 -22.48
CA PHE A 22 2.31 10.45 -22.06
C PHE A 22 2.25 9.54 -23.29
N LEU A 23 3.29 8.74 -23.46
CA LEU A 23 3.41 7.76 -24.54
C LEU A 23 3.05 6.36 -24.03
N PRO A 24 2.38 5.52 -24.85
CA PRO A 24 2.09 4.13 -24.48
C PRO A 24 3.37 3.34 -24.18
N LEU A 25 3.46 2.73 -22.99
CA LEU A 25 4.59 1.90 -22.58
C LEU A 25 4.25 0.41 -22.59
N GLN A 26 3.04 0.05 -22.18
CA GLN A 26 2.58 -1.34 -22.17
C GLN A 26 1.07 -1.42 -22.39
N ALA A 27 0.63 -2.43 -23.15
CA ALA A 27 -0.78 -2.78 -23.34
C ALA A 27 -1.10 -4.16 -22.77
N ASP A 28 -2.38 -4.43 -22.49
CA ASP A 28 -2.86 -5.74 -22.08
C ASP A 28 -3.10 -6.65 -23.30
N ARG A 29 -3.58 -7.88 -23.04
CA ARG A 29 -3.90 -8.85 -24.09
C ARG A 29 -5.02 -8.38 -25.04
N GLN A 30 -5.78 -7.36 -24.66
CA GLN A 30 -6.88 -6.79 -25.42
C GLN A 30 -6.47 -5.49 -26.14
N GLY A 31 -5.18 -5.10 -26.05
CA GLY A 31 -4.65 -3.90 -26.68
C GLY A 31 -4.91 -2.61 -25.89
N LYS A 32 -5.50 -2.68 -24.69
CA LYS A 32 -5.71 -1.50 -23.85
C LYS A 32 -4.39 -1.10 -23.20
N VAL A 33 -4.02 0.18 -23.31
CA VAL A 33 -2.84 0.72 -22.63
C VAL A 33 -3.06 0.63 -21.11
N ILE A 34 -2.13 -0.04 -20.44
CA ILE A 34 -2.13 -0.23 -18.98
C ILE A 34 -0.97 0.47 -18.30
N ARG A 35 0.05 0.88 -19.07
CA ARG A 35 1.12 1.77 -18.63
C ARG A 35 1.47 2.74 -19.73
N GLU A 36 1.73 3.96 -19.33
CA GLU A 36 2.20 5.05 -20.17
C GLU A 36 3.34 5.76 -19.46
N VAL A 37 4.20 6.43 -20.22
CA VAL A 37 5.38 7.12 -19.71
C VAL A 37 5.50 8.50 -20.34
N ALA A 38 5.78 9.50 -19.53
CA ALA A 38 6.14 10.85 -19.98
C ALA A 38 7.55 11.21 -19.49
N LEU A 39 8.23 12.07 -20.23
CA LEU A 39 9.42 12.75 -19.73
C LEU A 39 8.97 13.89 -18.82
N ALA A 40 9.64 14.08 -17.69
CA ALA A 40 9.42 15.19 -16.78
C ALA A 40 10.73 15.60 -16.11
N ARG A 41 10.69 16.68 -15.31
CA ARG A 41 11.78 17.13 -14.45
C ARG A 41 11.35 17.16 -13.00
N PHE A 42 12.30 16.98 -12.10
CA PHE A 42 12.06 17.03 -10.65
C PHE A 42 13.22 17.74 -9.95
N GLY A 43 12.91 18.63 -9.01
CA GLY A 43 13.90 19.27 -8.16
C GLY A 43 14.15 18.40 -6.94
N LEU A 44 15.26 17.64 -6.94
CA LEU A 44 15.61 16.78 -5.81
C LEU A 44 16.27 17.62 -4.71
N PRO A 45 15.68 17.78 -3.52
CA PRO A 45 16.28 18.57 -2.45
C PRO A 45 17.58 17.93 -1.95
N LEU A 46 18.63 18.75 -1.82
CA LEU A 46 19.93 18.30 -1.33
C LEU A 46 19.96 18.36 0.21
N SER A 47 20.14 17.22 0.86
CA SER A 47 20.15 17.14 2.33
C SER A 47 21.29 17.94 2.98
N GLU A 48 22.41 18.13 2.27
CA GLU A 48 23.59 18.85 2.77
C GLU A 48 23.50 20.37 2.52
N HIS A 49 22.56 20.82 1.67
CA HIS A 49 22.40 22.23 1.30
C HIS A 49 20.91 22.63 1.30
N PRO A 50 20.36 22.99 2.47
CA PRO A 50 18.96 23.39 2.59
C PRO A 50 18.61 24.53 1.63
N GLY A 51 17.56 24.34 0.83
CA GLY A 51 17.12 25.32 -0.19
C GLY A 51 17.80 25.18 -1.56
N GLN A 52 18.76 24.26 -1.71
CA GLN A 52 19.29 23.88 -3.02
C GLN A 52 18.64 22.59 -3.53
N GLU A 53 18.28 22.60 -4.81
CA GLU A 53 17.70 21.46 -5.51
C GLU A 53 18.64 21.02 -6.63
N LEU A 54 18.85 19.71 -6.75
CA LEU A 54 19.45 19.11 -7.93
C LEU A 54 18.35 18.81 -8.93
N GLU A 55 18.39 19.47 -10.07
CA GLU A 55 17.47 19.16 -11.17
C GLU A 55 17.81 17.79 -11.77
N VAL A 56 16.82 16.90 -11.79
CA VAL A 56 16.93 15.58 -12.38
C VAL A 56 15.85 15.37 -13.43
N ARG A 57 16.19 14.59 -14.46
CA ARG A 57 15.21 14.14 -15.46
C ARG A 57 14.49 12.90 -14.95
N VAL A 58 13.21 12.80 -15.28
CA VAL A 58 12.31 11.74 -14.80
C VAL A 58 11.59 11.10 -15.98
N ALA A 59 11.65 9.77 -16.08
CA ALA A 59 10.65 9.00 -16.82
C ALA A 59 9.50 8.69 -15.85
N LEU A 60 8.40 9.39 -16.01
CA LEU A 60 7.24 9.33 -15.15
C LEU A 60 6.24 8.32 -15.72
N ILE A 61 6.14 7.14 -15.09
CA ILE A 61 5.19 6.12 -15.50
C ILE A 61 3.85 6.34 -14.80
N ARG A 62 2.74 6.29 -15.55
CA ARG A 62 1.39 6.08 -15.01
C ARG A 62 1.02 4.61 -15.11
N ASP A 63 0.74 3.97 -13.97
CA ASP A 63 0.35 2.56 -13.91
C ASP A 63 -1.16 2.42 -13.63
N TRP A 64 -1.95 2.22 -14.69
CA TRP A 64 -3.40 2.06 -14.62
C TRP A 64 -3.86 0.78 -13.92
N ARG A 65 -2.94 -0.16 -13.69
CA ARG A 65 -3.24 -1.37 -12.89
C ARG A 65 -3.30 -1.08 -11.40
N ARG A 66 -2.79 0.07 -10.97
CA ARG A 66 -2.69 0.48 -9.57
C ARG A 66 -3.30 1.87 -9.44
N LEU A 67 -4.56 1.92 -9.02
CA LEU A 67 -5.23 3.19 -8.76
C LEU A 67 -4.97 3.63 -7.31
N VAL A 68 -4.78 4.93 -7.12
CA VAL A 68 -4.64 5.58 -5.81
C VAL A 68 -5.71 6.65 -5.66
N PRO A 69 -6.22 6.92 -4.43
CA PRO A 69 -7.12 8.03 -4.21
C PRO A 69 -6.44 9.35 -4.57
N LYS A 70 -7.09 10.17 -5.40
CA LYS A 70 -6.63 11.53 -5.69
C LYS A 70 -6.91 12.39 -4.46
N GLU A 71 -5.87 12.98 -3.88
CA GLU A 71 -6.05 14.00 -2.86
C GLU A 71 -6.73 15.21 -3.51
N SER A 72 -7.88 15.62 -2.95
CA SER A 72 -8.66 16.73 -3.48
C SER A 72 -7.84 18.02 -3.43
N SER A 73 -7.37 18.50 -4.58
CA SER A 73 -6.80 19.84 -4.72
C SER A 73 -7.88 20.86 -4.34
N SER A 74 -7.60 21.71 -3.35
CA SER A 74 -8.52 22.65 -2.72
C SER A 74 -9.12 23.73 -3.63
N GLU A 75 -8.80 23.74 -4.93
CA GLU A 75 -9.17 24.81 -5.87
C GLU A 75 -10.38 24.48 -6.77
N ALA A 76 -10.84 23.22 -6.82
CA ALA A 76 -11.97 22.82 -7.69
C ALA A 76 -13.34 22.73 -6.97
N GLU A 77 -13.40 23.01 -5.67
CA GLU A 77 -14.63 22.93 -4.85
C GLU A 77 -15.05 24.31 -4.32
N ASP A 78 -15.40 25.23 -5.21
CA ASP A 78 -15.94 26.56 -4.81
C ASP A 78 -17.37 26.46 -4.21
N ARG A 79 -17.90 25.24 -4.10
CA ARG A 79 -18.99 24.88 -3.18
C ARG A 79 -18.56 23.60 -2.46
N PRO A 80 -18.38 23.60 -1.13
CA PRO A 80 -18.21 22.36 -0.40
C PRO A 80 -19.45 21.52 -0.68
N LEU A 81 -19.27 20.31 -1.24
CA LEU A 81 -20.36 19.35 -1.32
C LEU A 81 -20.97 19.25 0.08
N ARG A 82 -22.27 19.53 0.16
CA ARG A 82 -22.98 19.43 1.42
C ARG A 82 -22.90 17.96 1.85
N TRP A 83 -22.42 17.68 3.06
CA TRP A 83 -22.15 16.30 3.51
C TRP A 83 -23.43 15.41 3.50
N ASP A 84 -24.60 16.04 3.47
CA ASP A 84 -25.93 15.45 3.35
C ASP A 84 -26.39 15.19 1.90
N GLU A 85 -25.61 15.55 0.88
CA GLU A 85 -25.90 15.24 -0.53
C GLU A 85 -25.78 13.74 -0.80
N LYS A 86 -26.81 13.17 -1.44
CA LYS A 86 -26.77 11.78 -1.91
C LYS A 86 -25.94 11.64 -3.18
N PRO A 87 -25.44 10.43 -3.52
CA PRO A 87 -24.69 10.18 -4.77
C PRO A 87 -25.46 10.49 -6.07
N ASN A 88 -26.78 10.67 -5.99
CA ASN A 88 -27.68 10.98 -7.11
C ASN A 88 -28.14 12.45 -7.11
N GLU A 89 -27.48 13.33 -6.35
CA GLU A 89 -27.79 14.78 -6.26
C GLU A 89 -29.18 15.11 -5.69
N THR A 90 -29.90 14.14 -5.14
CA THR A 90 -31.16 14.42 -4.42
C THR A 90 -30.89 14.86 -2.99
N HIS A 91 -31.50 15.98 -2.60
CA HIS A 91 -31.51 16.49 -1.24
C HIS A 91 -32.66 15.83 -0.45
N GLU A 92 -32.34 14.89 0.43
CA GLU A 92 -33.22 14.52 1.53
C GLU A 92 -32.73 15.19 2.79
N TYR A 93 -33.62 15.87 3.51
CA TYR A 93 -33.25 16.56 4.72
C TYR A 93 -32.89 15.50 5.77
N TRP A 94 -31.67 15.52 6.29
CA TRP A 94 -31.18 14.47 7.20
C TRP A 94 -31.96 14.35 8.53
N LEU A 95 -32.84 15.30 8.78
CA LEU A 95 -33.81 15.30 9.89
C LEU A 95 -35.13 14.60 9.58
N ASP A 96 -35.39 14.22 8.33
CA ASP A 96 -36.59 13.47 7.97
C ASP A 96 -36.59 12.10 8.66
N GLU A 97 -37.76 11.66 9.11
CA GLU A 97 -37.90 10.38 9.81
C GLU A 97 -37.55 9.19 8.91
N SER A 98 -37.73 9.34 7.60
CA SER A 98 -37.35 8.37 6.57
C SER A 98 -35.88 8.41 6.18
N TRP A 99 -35.10 9.38 6.66
CA TRP A 99 -33.70 9.52 6.25
C TRP A 99 -32.87 8.33 6.76
N GLN A 100 -32.13 7.72 5.83
CA GLN A 100 -31.17 6.67 6.11
C GLN A 100 -29.79 7.10 5.61
N ALA A 101 -28.76 6.86 6.44
CA ALA A 101 -27.39 7.15 6.06
C ALA A 101 -26.99 6.27 4.86
N THR A 102 -26.53 6.90 3.78
CA THR A 102 -25.87 6.24 2.66
C THR A 102 -24.36 6.51 2.72
N PRO A 103 -23.52 5.63 2.17
CA PRO A 103 -22.08 5.89 2.03
C PRO A 103 -21.82 7.26 1.38
N LEU A 104 -20.71 7.89 1.77
CA LEU A 104 -20.18 9.02 1.01
C LEU A 104 -19.74 8.56 -0.39
N PRO A 105 -19.76 9.45 -1.40
CA PRO A 105 -19.18 9.13 -2.71
C PRO A 105 -17.69 8.78 -2.56
N ALA A 106 -17.23 7.83 -3.37
CA ALA A 106 -15.82 7.47 -3.41
C ALA A 106 -14.98 8.67 -3.89
N PRO A 107 -13.78 8.89 -3.32
CA PRO A 107 -12.89 9.90 -3.86
C PRO A 107 -12.51 9.54 -5.31
N PRO A 108 -12.28 10.54 -6.18
CA PRO A 108 -11.78 10.29 -7.52
C PRO A 108 -10.48 9.50 -7.44
N MET A 109 -10.34 8.48 -8.30
CA MET A 109 -9.16 7.60 -8.33
C MET A 109 -8.27 7.98 -9.51
N GLU A 110 -6.96 8.00 -9.31
CA GLU A 110 -5.96 8.30 -10.34
C GLU A 110 -4.90 7.20 -10.47
N PRO A 111 -4.24 7.04 -11.63
CA PRO A 111 -3.22 6.02 -11.82
C PRO A 111 -1.98 6.32 -10.98
N LYS A 112 -1.41 5.27 -10.36
CA LYS A 112 -0.19 5.40 -9.54
C LYS A 112 0.98 5.86 -10.41
N LEU A 113 1.64 6.91 -9.96
CA LEU A 113 2.87 7.41 -10.55
C LEU A 113 4.09 6.61 -10.07
N ILE A 114 4.99 6.26 -10.99
CA ILE A 114 6.28 5.64 -10.71
C ILE A 114 7.38 6.48 -11.40
N PRO A 115 8.05 7.36 -10.68
CA PRO A 115 9.11 8.21 -11.23
C PRO A 115 10.47 7.50 -11.24
N ILE A 116 11.03 7.27 -12.44
CA ILE A 116 12.41 6.80 -12.63
C ILE A 116 13.28 8.02 -12.93
N VAL A 117 14.29 8.29 -12.10
CA VAL A 117 15.13 9.48 -12.19
C VAL A 117 16.52 9.17 -12.74
N THR A 118 17.07 10.14 -13.47
CA THR A 118 18.44 10.12 -13.97
C THR A 118 19.12 11.47 -13.82
N THR A 119 20.42 11.42 -13.58
CA THR A 119 21.32 12.58 -13.60
C THR A 119 21.87 12.89 -15.00
N ALA A 120 21.45 12.14 -16.03
CA ALA A 120 21.89 12.36 -17.41
C ALA A 120 21.29 13.67 -17.96
N THR A 121 22.10 14.41 -18.72
CA THR A 121 21.71 15.70 -19.33
C THR A 121 20.68 15.53 -20.43
N GLU A 122 20.66 14.38 -21.10
CA GLU A 122 19.68 13.97 -22.09
C GLU A 122 19.13 12.59 -21.72
N ALA A 123 17.82 12.39 -21.89
CA ALA A 123 17.17 11.12 -21.61
C ALA A 123 15.89 10.99 -22.43
N ASP A 124 15.75 9.88 -23.14
CA ASP A 124 14.46 9.41 -23.64
C ASP A 124 13.72 8.67 -22.52
N ALA A 125 12.42 8.96 -22.38
CA ALA A 125 11.64 8.41 -21.28
C ALA A 125 11.48 6.88 -21.39
N VAL A 126 11.28 6.35 -22.60
CA VAL A 126 11.12 4.91 -22.82
C VAL A 126 12.45 4.18 -22.61
N GLU A 127 13.54 4.71 -23.16
CA GLU A 127 14.89 4.17 -22.98
C GLU A 127 15.30 4.15 -21.51
N LEU A 128 14.96 5.20 -20.75
CA LEU A 128 15.26 5.27 -19.33
C LEU A 128 14.54 4.17 -18.53
N VAL A 129 13.25 3.94 -18.82
CA VAL A 129 12.47 2.84 -18.22
C VAL A 129 13.07 1.48 -18.57
N GLN A 130 13.43 1.28 -19.84
CA GLN A 130 14.04 0.02 -20.29
C GLN A 130 15.39 -0.22 -19.61
N THR A 131 16.23 0.81 -19.51
CA THR A 131 17.55 0.76 -18.88
C THR A 131 17.43 0.39 -17.40
N TYR A 132 16.52 1.04 -16.68
CA TYR A 132 16.22 0.69 -15.29
C TYR A 132 15.75 -0.76 -15.16
N THR A 133 14.86 -1.21 -16.05
CA THR A 133 14.33 -2.58 -16.04
C THR A 133 15.39 -3.63 -16.35
N ARG A 134 16.30 -3.36 -17.31
CA ARG A 134 17.39 -4.26 -17.72
C ARG A 134 18.50 -4.39 -16.68
N ARG A 135 18.62 -3.42 -15.76
CA ARG A 135 19.58 -3.48 -14.64
C ARG A 135 19.34 -4.71 -13.75
N TRP A 136 18.08 -5.05 -13.52
CA TRP A 136 17.69 -6.11 -12.58
C TRP A 136 18.25 -7.50 -13.00
N PRO A 137 18.07 -7.95 -14.25
CA PRO A 137 18.77 -9.12 -14.79
C PRO A 137 20.28 -9.16 -14.57
N ALA A 138 20.99 -8.04 -14.69
CA ALA A 138 22.45 -7.99 -14.68
C ALA A 138 23.06 -7.99 -13.26
N GLN A 139 22.30 -7.58 -12.24
CA GLN A 139 22.74 -7.59 -10.84
C GLN A 139 22.58 -8.98 -10.17
N GLU A 140 21.79 -9.88 -10.75
CA GLU A 140 21.44 -11.20 -10.18
C GLU A 140 22.26 -12.39 -10.74
N ASN A 141 23.25 -12.15 -11.62
CA ASN A 141 23.86 -13.18 -12.48
C ASN A 141 24.36 -14.45 -11.76
N ALA A 142 25.01 -14.34 -10.59
CA ALA A 142 25.54 -15.51 -9.89
C ALA A 142 24.46 -16.48 -9.37
N ILE A 143 23.32 -15.95 -8.91
CA ILE A 143 22.19 -16.76 -8.45
C ILE A 143 21.41 -17.29 -9.66
N ARG A 144 21.30 -16.49 -10.72
CA ARG A 144 20.59 -16.84 -11.96
C ARG A 144 21.23 -17.99 -12.73
N ASP A 145 22.56 -18.07 -12.74
CA ASP A 145 23.31 -19.15 -13.40
C ASP A 145 22.92 -20.54 -12.87
N TRP A 146 22.55 -20.63 -11.60
CA TRP A 146 22.12 -21.87 -10.95
C TRP A 146 20.60 -21.95 -10.77
N LEU A 147 19.87 -20.86 -11.02
CA LEU A 147 18.44 -20.74 -10.78
C LEU A 147 17.64 -21.72 -11.64
N ILE A 148 17.80 -21.66 -12.97
CA ILE A 148 17.06 -22.50 -13.92
C ILE A 148 17.54 -23.96 -13.87
N PRO A 149 18.86 -24.26 -13.89
CA PRO A 149 19.31 -25.65 -13.97
C PRO A 149 19.00 -26.49 -12.72
N LEU A 150 18.98 -25.86 -11.54
CA LEU A 150 18.57 -26.52 -10.29
C LEU A 150 17.07 -26.36 -10.02
N GLY A 151 16.35 -25.70 -10.93
CA GLY A 151 14.93 -25.42 -10.82
C GLY A 151 14.58 -24.63 -9.56
N ILE A 152 15.45 -23.74 -9.07
CA ILE A 152 15.21 -22.87 -7.90
C ILE A 152 13.98 -21.98 -8.13
N ASP A 153 13.73 -21.62 -9.39
CA ASP A 153 12.53 -20.93 -9.86
C ASP A 153 11.25 -21.79 -9.84
N ILE A 154 11.39 -23.11 -9.72
CA ILE A 154 10.26 -24.03 -9.65
C ILE A 154 9.76 -24.11 -8.21
N ASN A 155 8.52 -23.65 -8.04
CA ASN A 155 7.71 -23.86 -6.84
C ASN A 155 7.22 -25.32 -6.79
N HIS A 156 7.52 -26.01 -5.70
CA HIS A 156 7.24 -27.42 -5.45
C HIS A 156 5.98 -27.65 -4.59
N GLY A 157 5.53 -26.65 -3.83
CA GLY A 157 4.36 -26.68 -2.96
C GLY A 157 3.31 -25.64 -3.36
N TYR A 158 2.11 -26.09 -3.76
CA TYR A 158 1.00 -25.21 -4.14
C TYR A 158 -0.32 -25.57 -3.44
N ALA A 159 -0.26 -26.18 -2.26
CA ALA A 159 -1.46 -26.25 -1.44
C ALA A 159 -1.79 -24.84 -0.94
N LYS A 160 -2.64 -24.15 -1.70
CA LYS A 160 -3.25 -22.88 -1.34
C LYS A 160 -4.56 -23.18 -0.65
N THR A 161 -4.64 -22.88 0.63
CA THR A 161 -5.90 -22.90 1.37
C THR A 161 -6.41 -21.47 1.44
N VAL A 162 -7.67 -21.25 1.08
CA VAL A 162 -8.32 -19.96 1.28
C VAL A 162 -8.48 -19.78 2.79
N VAL A 163 -7.96 -18.68 3.32
CA VAL A 163 -8.07 -18.35 4.74
C VAL A 163 -8.74 -17.00 4.88
N ALA A 164 -9.56 -16.85 5.92
CA ALA A 164 -10.18 -15.57 6.25
C ALA A 164 -9.08 -14.55 6.55
N ASN A 165 -9.18 -13.37 5.95
CA ASN A 165 -8.26 -12.29 6.25
C ASN A 165 -8.60 -11.70 7.63
N SER A 166 -7.99 -12.26 8.67
CA SER A 166 -8.28 -11.89 10.06
C SER A 166 -8.12 -10.40 10.35
N GLU A 167 -7.21 -9.71 9.66
CA GLU A 167 -7.02 -8.27 9.79
C GLU A 167 -8.18 -7.47 9.15
N VAL A 168 -8.66 -7.91 7.98
CA VAL A 168 -9.87 -7.33 7.38
C VAL A 168 -11.10 -7.60 8.24
N THR A 169 -11.25 -8.81 8.78
CA THR A 169 -12.35 -9.15 9.70
C THR A 169 -12.34 -8.26 10.95
N LYS A 170 -11.19 -8.12 11.63
CA LYS A 170 -11.07 -7.23 12.80
C LYS A 170 -11.42 -5.78 12.47
N LYS A 171 -10.95 -5.27 11.32
CA LYS A 171 -11.26 -3.91 10.86
C LYS A 171 -12.76 -3.74 10.59
N ARG A 172 -13.39 -4.72 9.92
CA ARG A 172 -14.83 -4.74 9.64
C ARG A 172 -15.62 -4.72 10.95
N ASP A 173 -15.27 -5.58 11.90
CA ASP A 173 -15.94 -5.65 13.21
C ASP A 173 -15.81 -4.34 14.00
N ALA A 174 -14.63 -3.72 13.98
CA ALA A 174 -14.39 -2.44 14.64
C ALA A 174 -15.22 -1.29 14.01
N LEU A 175 -15.26 -1.22 12.68
CA LEU A 175 -16.06 -0.24 11.93
C LEU A 175 -17.55 -0.44 12.18
N GLN A 176 -18.04 -1.69 12.13
CA GLN A 176 -19.44 -2.02 12.37
C GLN A 176 -19.87 -1.67 13.80
N LYS A 177 -19.06 -2.01 14.80
CA LYS A 177 -19.32 -1.66 16.20
C LYS A 177 -19.38 -0.14 16.41
N ARG A 178 -18.50 0.62 15.73
CA ARG A 178 -18.53 2.08 15.77
C ARG A 178 -19.78 2.63 15.11
N LEU A 179 -20.17 2.10 13.94
CA LEU A 179 -21.38 2.49 13.23
C LEU A 179 -22.63 2.27 14.10
N ASP A 180 -22.74 1.14 14.78
CA ASP A 180 -23.87 0.84 15.67
C ASP A 180 -23.94 1.80 16.86
N ASN A 181 -22.80 2.16 17.45
CA ASN A 181 -22.74 3.15 18.52
C ASN A 181 -23.17 4.54 18.04
N VAL A 182 -22.66 4.98 16.89
CA VAL A 182 -23.02 6.28 16.31
C VAL A 182 -24.51 6.33 15.97
N ARG A 183 -25.10 5.26 15.42
CA ARG A 183 -26.56 5.14 15.19
C ARG A 183 -27.36 5.36 16.47
N ARG A 184 -27.00 4.68 17.57
CA ARG A 184 -27.65 4.86 18.88
C ARG A 184 -27.51 6.30 19.40
N TRP A 185 -26.36 6.92 19.22
CA TRP A 185 -26.14 8.31 19.62
C TRP A 185 -26.95 9.31 18.80
N THR A 186 -27.08 9.08 17.48
CA THR A 186 -27.94 9.88 16.60
C THR A 186 -29.39 9.82 17.06
N GLU A 187 -29.94 8.63 17.31
CA GLU A 187 -31.32 8.48 17.80
C GLU A 187 -31.53 9.21 19.14
N GLY A 188 -30.60 9.06 20.08
CA GLY A 188 -30.64 9.75 21.37
C GLY A 188 -30.57 11.28 21.21
N ALA A 189 -29.71 11.76 20.32
CA ALA A 189 -29.57 13.19 20.04
C ALA A 189 -30.83 13.76 19.36
N ARG A 190 -31.43 13.04 18.40
CA ARG A 190 -32.70 13.43 17.75
C ARG A 190 -33.82 13.59 18.76
N LYS A 191 -33.97 12.64 19.70
CA LYS A 191 -34.96 12.72 20.78
C LYS A 191 -34.73 13.95 21.68
N ARG A 192 -33.49 14.22 22.08
CA ARG A 192 -33.16 15.41 22.90
C ARG A 192 -33.42 16.71 22.15
N MET A 193 -33.00 16.79 20.89
CA MET A 193 -33.24 17.95 20.03
C MET A 193 -34.74 18.22 19.89
N HIS A 194 -35.57 17.20 19.65
CA HIS A 194 -37.03 17.34 19.55
C HIS A 194 -37.64 17.87 20.85
N ASN A 195 -37.25 17.31 22.00
CA ASN A 195 -37.76 17.73 23.30
C ASN A 195 -37.37 19.18 23.63
N VAL A 196 -36.12 19.56 23.35
CA VAL A 196 -35.65 20.94 23.59
C VAL A 196 -36.29 21.92 22.60
N SER A 197 -36.51 21.51 21.34
CA SER A 197 -37.26 22.30 20.35
C SER A 197 -38.69 22.56 20.79
N LYS A 198 -39.38 21.54 21.33
CA LYS A 198 -40.73 21.70 21.92
C LYS A 198 -40.72 22.67 23.10
N LEU A 199 -39.73 22.55 23.98
CA LEU A 199 -39.57 23.47 25.12
C LEU A 199 -39.34 24.90 24.64
N TYR A 200 -38.47 25.10 23.64
CA TYR A 200 -38.22 26.41 23.04
C TYR A 200 -39.52 27.03 22.50
N ARG A 201 -40.31 26.29 21.71
CA ARG A 201 -41.60 26.78 21.20
C ARG A 201 -42.55 27.22 22.32
N LYS A 202 -42.70 26.37 23.35
CA LYS A 202 -43.51 26.69 24.54
C LYS A 202 -43.00 27.95 25.25
N ARG A 203 -41.68 28.15 25.35
CA ARG A 203 -41.10 29.35 25.95
C ARG A 203 -41.36 30.60 25.10
N CYS A 204 -41.27 30.50 23.78
CA CYS A 204 -41.62 31.61 22.89
C CYS A 204 -43.08 32.04 23.07
N GLU A 205 -44.00 31.07 23.15
CA GLU A 205 -45.42 31.33 23.42
C GLU A 205 -45.62 32.04 24.77
N GLN A 206 -44.99 31.53 25.83
CA GLN A 206 -45.05 32.15 27.16
C GLN A 206 -44.48 33.56 27.19
N THR A 207 -43.33 33.79 26.55
CA THR A 207 -42.71 35.13 26.45
C THR A 207 -43.65 36.09 25.73
N LYS A 208 -44.26 35.64 24.62
CA LYS A 208 -45.20 36.45 23.84
C LYS A 208 -46.45 36.79 24.64
N GLU A 209 -47.10 35.80 25.25
CA GLU A 209 -48.29 36.01 26.07
C GLU A 209 -48.03 36.96 27.23
N ARG A 210 -46.88 36.81 27.91
CA ARG A 210 -46.51 37.67 29.03
C ARG A 210 -46.17 39.09 28.58
N ALA A 211 -45.43 39.24 27.49
CA ALA A 211 -45.15 40.55 26.90
C ALA A 211 -46.44 41.25 26.48
N ASP A 212 -47.35 40.54 25.79
CA ASP A 212 -48.63 41.09 25.38
C ASP A 212 -49.48 41.54 26.59
N ALA A 213 -49.49 40.78 27.69
CA ALA A 213 -50.21 41.15 28.91
C ALA A 213 -49.62 42.42 29.55
N LEU A 214 -48.30 42.46 29.78
CA LEU A 214 -47.61 43.60 30.38
C LEU A 214 -47.80 44.89 29.56
N TYR A 215 -47.68 44.80 28.23
CA TYR A 215 -47.86 45.95 27.36
C TYR A 215 -49.34 46.37 27.25
N ARG A 216 -50.30 45.46 27.38
CA ARG A 216 -51.73 45.82 27.48
C ARG A 216 -52.01 46.58 28.77
N ASP A 217 -51.51 46.10 29.91
CA ASP A 217 -51.70 46.76 31.21
C ASP A 217 -51.07 48.16 31.21
N LEU A 218 -49.86 48.29 30.65
CA LEU A 218 -49.17 49.57 30.50
C LEU A 218 -49.92 50.54 29.59
N ASN A 219 -50.47 50.06 28.46
CA ASN A 219 -51.30 50.87 27.58
C ASN A 219 -52.59 51.33 28.28
N HIS A 220 -53.24 50.44 29.04
CA HIS A 220 -54.43 50.79 29.83
C HIS A 220 -54.12 51.86 30.88
N HIS A 221 -53.02 51.71 31.62
CA HIS A 221 -52.59 52.68 32.62
C HIS A 221 -52.25 54.04 32.00
N GLN A 222 -51.57 54.03 30.84
CA GLN A 222 -51.31 55.26 30.07
C GLN A 222 -52.61 55.98 29.69
N MET A 223 -53.60 55.27 29.13
CA MET A 223 -54.89 55.86 28.77
C MET A 223 -55.66 56.40 29.99
N GLU A 224 -55.52 55.76 31.15
CA GLU A 224 -56.15 56.21 32.39
C GLU A 224 -55.51 57.51 32.92
N MET A 225 -54.17 57.59 32.94
CA MET A 225 -53.47 58.82 33.33
C MET A 225 -53.73 59.97 32.36
N GLU A 226 -53.83 59.70 31.06
CA GLU A 226 -54.21 60.70 30.05
C GLU A 226 -55.63 61.24 30.30
N ARG A 227 -56.59 60.38 30.68
CA ARG A 227 -57.95 60.79 31.05
C ARG A 227 -58.03 61.59 32.34
N GLN A 228 -57.14 61.35 33.29
CA GLN A 228 -57.03 62.08 34.55
C GLN A 228 -56.36 63.46 34.38
N GLY A 229 -55.89 63.80 33.17
CA GLY A 229 -55.29 65.10 32.89
C GLY A 229 -53.91 65.30 33.51
N VAL A 230 -53.16 64.21 33.74
CA VAL A 230 -51.81 64.28 34.29
C VAL A 230 -50.91 65.07 33.34
N GLU A 231 -50.08 65.96 33.91
CA GLU A 231 -49.08 66.74 33.19
C GLU A 231 -48.21 65.84 32.28
N TYR A 232 -48.08 66.21 31.00
CA TYR A 232 -47.46 65.38 29.97
C TYR A 232 -46.05 64.88 30.34
N TRP A 233 -45.24 65.74 30.96
CA TRP A 233 -43.87 65.37 31.34
C TRP A 233 -43.84 64.29 32.43
N LEU A 234 -44.80 64.34 33.37
CA LEU A 234 -44.92 63.39 34.48
C LEU A 234 -45.44 62.05 33.95
N LEU A 235 -46.45 62.08 33.10
CA LEU A 235 -46.97 60.90 32.39
C LEU A 235 -45.86 60.17 31.62
N LYS A 236 -45.07 60.91 30.83
CA LYS A 236 -43.97 60.34 30.06
C LYS A 236 -42.89 59.73 30.96
N LYS A 237 -42.62 60.31 32.12
CA LYS A 237 -41.64 59.79 33.08
C LYS A 237 -42.14 58.49 33.71
N THR A 238 -43.36 58.47 34.23
CA THR A 238 -43.95 57.31 34.90
C THR A 238 -44.08 56.11 33.95
N ILE A 239 -44.62 56.32 32.74
CA ILE A 239 -44.73 55.26 31.72
C ILE A 239 -43.36 54.74 31.31
N LYS A 240 -42.33 55.59 31.26
CA LYS A 240 -40.96 55.16 30.95
C LYS A 240 -40.38 54.26 32.05
N GLU A 241 -40.63 54.58 33.31
CA GLU A 241 -40.17 53.80 34.46
C GLU A 241 -40.90 52.44 34.52
N GLU A 242 -42.21 52.42 34.34
CA GLU A 242 -43.01 51.18 34.29
C GLU A 242 -42.65 50.31 33.10
N LYS A 243 -42.42 50.93 31.94
CA LYS A 243 -41.93 50.22 30.75
C LYS A 243 -40.59 49.55 31.04
N ALA A 244 -39.67 50.22 31.73
CA ALA A 244 -38.37 49.64 32.07
C ALA A 244 -38.52 48.40 32.97
N VAL A 245 -39.48 48.40 33.90
CA VAL A 245 -39.80 47.22 34.73
C VAL A 245 -40.38 46.09 33.89
N ALA A 246 -41.33 46.39 33.00
CA ALA A 246 -41.92 45.41 32.09
C ALA A 246 -40.87 44.80 31.14
N ASP A 247 -39.99 45.63 30.57
CA ASP A 247 -38.90 45.20 29.70
C ASP A 247 -37.89 44.31 30.44
N ALA A 248 -37.54 44.65 31.69
CA ALA A 248 -36.67 43.81 32.52
C ALA A 248 -37.29 42.44 32.81
N GLU A 249 -38.60 42.38 33.08
CA GLU A 249 -39.30 41.09 33.25
C GLU A 249 -39.29 40.27 31.95
N ILE A 250 -39.61 40.91 30.82
CA ILE A 250 -39.59 40.25 29.49
C ILE A 250 -38.19 39.73 29.17
N GLU A 251 -37.14 40.47 29.53
CA GLU A 251 -35.75 40.06 29.32
C GLU A 251 -35.45 38.73 30.02
N GLU A 252 -35.96 38.47 31.23
CA GLU A 252 -35.78 37.17 31.89
C GLU A 252 -36.40 36.01 31.09
N TYR A 253 -37.60 36.23 30.53
CA TYR A 253 -38.26 35.25 29.68
C TYR A 253 -37.48 35.02 28.38
N GLN A 254 -36.98 36.10 27.77
CA GLN A 254 -36.12 36.04 26.58
C GLN A 254 -34.82 35.29 26.88
N GLN A 255 -34.18 35.49 28.03
CA GLN A 255 -32.98 34.74 28.43
C GLN A 255 -33.26 33.24 28.55
N ARG A 256 -34.41 32.85 29.12
CA ARG A 256 -34.82 31.43 29.20
C ARG A 256 -35.09 30.85 27.80
N GLN A 257 -35.72 31.62 26.92
CA GLN A 257 -35.92 31.27 25.52
C GLN A 257 -34.58 31.06 24.79
N TRP A 258 -33.63 31.99 24.95
CA TRP A 258 -32.29 31.90 24.36
C TRP A 258 -31.51 30.68 24.84
N ARG A 259 -31.58 30.35 26.14
CA ARG A 259 -30.95 29.13 26.68
C ARG A 259 -31.52 27.86 26.03
N ALA A 260 -32.85 27.80 25.85
CA ALA A 260 -33.50 26.68 25.17
C ALA A 260 -33.09 26.61 23.68
N TYR A 261 -33.02 27.76 23.00
CA TYR A 261 -32.55 27.84 21.61
C TYR A 261 -31.12 27.32 21.44
N HIS A 262 -30.17 27.82 22.24
CA HIS A 262 -28.77 27.37 22.17
C HIS A 262 -28.62 25.88 22.49
N THR A 263 -29.39 25.38 23.45
CA THR A 263 -29.40 23.95 23.77
C THR A 263 -29.94 23.12 22.60
N SER A 264 -30.99 23.59 21.93
CA SER A 264 -31.55 22.95 20.74
C SER A 264 -30.52 22.88 19.62
N ASN A 265 -29.87 24.01 19.31
CA ASN A 265 -28.82 24.07 18.28
C ASN A 265 -27.63 23.17 18.63
N LYS A 266 -27.25 23.08 19.91
CA LYS A 266 -26.18 22.18 20.35
C LYS A 266 -26.53 20.72 20.10
N GLU A 267 -27.76 20.30 20.39
CA GLU A 267 -28.19 18.93 20.10
C GLU A 267 -28.38 18.68 18.60
N PHE A 268 -28.83 19.69 17.84
CA PHE A 268 -28.87 19.65 16.37
C PHE A 268 -27.48 19.38 15.78
N ASN A 269 -26.47 20.17 16.17
CA ASN A 269 -25.10 20.01 15.68
C ASN A 269 -24.51 18.63 16.03
N LYS A 270 -24.89 18.06 17.20
CA LYS A 270 -24.51 16.68 17.55
C LYS A 270 -25.15 15.67 16.59
N CYS A 271 -26.44 15.81 16.31
CA CYS A 271 -27.13 14.92 15.37
C CYS A 271 -26.47 14.99 13.99
N GLU A 272 -26.22 16.21 13.52
CA GLU A 272 -25.56 16.49 12.24
C GLU A 272 -24.20 15.77 12.16
N LYS A 273 -23.36 15.98 13.17
CA LYS A 273 -22.05 15.33 13.28
C LYS A 273 -22.15 13.81 13.24
N TYR A 274 -23.07 13.22 14.01
CA TYR A 274 -23.23 11.77 14.02
C TYR A 274 -23.77 11.23 12.70
N CYS A 275 -24.70 11.93 12.04
CA CYS A 275 -25.18 11.55 10.72
C CYS A 275 -24.04 11.55 9.69
N ARG A 276 -23.19 12.57 9.71
CA ARG A 276 -21.98 12.61 8.87
C ARG A 276 -21.04 11.43 9.16
N GLU A 277 -20.75 11.18 10.43
CA GLU A 277 -19.88 10.07 10.85
C GLU A 277 -20.44 8.71 10.41
N GLN A 278 -21.77 8.51 10.40
CA GLN A 278 -22.37 7.29 9.86
C GLN A 278 -22.05 7.09 8.37
N ARG A 279 -22.12 8.15 7.56
CA ARG A 279 -21.83 8.07 6.13
C ARG A 279 -20.35 7.78 5.86
N GLU A 280 -19.45 8.40 6.64
CA GLU A 280 -18.01 8.13 6.59
C GLU A 280 -17.70 6.67 6.94
N LEU A 281 -18.33 6.12 7.99
CA LEU A 281 -18.15 4.72 8.39
C LEU A 281 -18.71 3.74 7.37
N LEU A 282 -19.85 4.05 6.75
CA LEU A 282 -20.42 3.26 5.66
C LEU A 282 -19.50 3.25 4.44
N ARG A 283 -18.90 4.40 4.08
CA ARG A 283 -17.89 4.46 3.01
C ARG A 283 -16.66 3.63 3.34
N ALA A 284 -16.14 3.72 4.57
CA ALA A 284 -15.00 2.93 5.00
C ALA A 284 -15.28 1.41 4.95
N LEU A 285 -16.51 0.98 5.22
CA LEU A 285 -16.93 -0.42 5.05
C LEU A 285 -16.96 -0.82 3.57
N GLU A 286 -17.52 0.01 2.68
CA GLU A 286 -17.48 -0.25 1.24
C GLU A 286 -16.05 -0.29 0.68
N ASP A 287 -15.19 0.64 1.10
CA ASP A 287 -13.78 0.65 0.72
C ASP A 287 -13.09 -0.63 1.16
N LEU A 288 -13.38 -1.11 2.38
CA LEU A 288 -12.83 -2.35 2.89
C LEU A 288 -13.27 -3.56 2.07
N ASP A 289 -14.54 -3.61 1.68
CA ASP A 289 -15.09 -4.69 0.83
C ASP A 289 -14.51 -4.65 -0.59
N GLN A 290 -14.33 -3.45 -1.17
CA GLN A 290 -13.71 -3.28 -2.49
C GLN A 290 -12.22 -3.64 -2.49
N GLN A 291 -11.53 -3.37 -1.37
CA GLN A 291 -10.10 -3.66 -1.21
C GLN A 291 -9.83 -5.07 -0.68
N GLU A 292 -10.87 -5.82 -0.27
CA GLU A 292 -10.71 -7.15 0.29
C GLU A 292 -10.12 -8.10 -0.77
N ARG A 293 -8.89 -8.52 -0.52
CA ARG A 293 -8.21 -9.54 -1.32
C ARG A 293 -8.37 -10.88 -0.64
N LYS A 294 -8.66 -11.91 -1.44
CA LYS A 294 -8.59 -13.30 -1.00
C LYS A 294 -7.20 -13.58 -0.44
N MET A 295 -7.14 -13.94 0.83
CA MET A 295 -5.91 -14.35 1.48
C MET A 295 -5.77 -15.86 1.35
N TYR A 296 -4.55 -16.29 1.05
CA TYR A 296 -4.22 -17.70 0.96
C TYR A 296 -3.12 -17.99 1.96
N GLU A 297 -3.29 -19.06 2.71
CA GLU A 297 -2.19 -19.67 3.43
C GLU A 297 -1.46 -20.62 2.47
N LEU A 298 -0.13 -20.52 2.46
CA LEU A 298 0.74 -21.29 1.59
C LEU A 298 1.49 -22.33 2.43
N ASN A 299 1.33 -23.61 2.08
CA ASN A 299 2.19 -24.65 2.63
C ASN A 299 3.55 -24.65 1.92
N ASN A 300 4.47 -23.86 2.46
CA ASN A 300 5.82 -23.70 1.90
C ASN A 300 6.82 -24.77 2.39
N ARG A 301 6.40 -25.78 3.16
CA ARG A 301 7.33 -26.75 3.76
C ARG A 301 8.13 -27.49 2.69
N LYS A 302 7.45 -27.94 1.64
CA LYS A 302 8.11 -28.62 0.52
C LYS A 302 9.06 -27.68 -0.22
N ASP A 303 8.66 -26.41 -0.43
CA ASP A 303 9.51 -25.40 -1.07
C ASP A 303 10.75 -25.10 -0.24
N GLN A 304 10.63 -24.95 1.06
CA GLN A 304 11.77 -24.72 1.95
C GLN A 304 12.76 -25.87 1.90
N ILE A 305 12.27 -27.12 2.00
CA ILE A 305 13.12 -28.32 1.92
C ILE A 305 13.81 -28.40 0.55
N MET A 306 13.05 -28.21 -0.53
CA MET A 306 13.60 -28.26 -1.88
C MET A 306 14.61 -27.13 -2.14
N THR A 307 14.35 -25.92 -1.65
CA THR A 307 15.30 -24.81 -1.75
C THR A 307 16.60 -25.11 -1.01
N ILE A 308 16.54 -25.68 0.20
CA ILE A 308 17.75 -26.10 0.93
C ILE A 308 18.55 -27.11 0.11
N PHE A 309 17.90 -28.14 -0.45
CA PHE A 309 18.59 -29.14 -1.27
C PHE A 309 19.19 -28.55 -2.55
N LYS A 310 18.47 -27.66 -3.24
CA LYS A 310 18.99 -27.00 -4.45
C LYS A 310 20.17 -26.09 -4.12
N VAL A 311 20.10 -25.29 -3.05
CA VAL A 311 21.21 -24.42 -2.63
C VAL A 311 22.41 -25.26 -2.20
N ALA A 312 22.20 -26.34 -1.46
CA ALA A 312 23.27 -27.28 -1.10
C ALA A 312 23.92 -27.88 -2.36
N LEU A 313 23.12 -28.26 -3.35
CA LEU A 313 23.62 -28.79 -4.63
C LEU A 313 24.39 -27.73 -5.44
N ALA A 314 23.93 -26.48 -5.45
CA ALA A 314 24.64 -25.36 -6.08
C ALA A 314 26.01 -25.15 -5.43
N ASN A 315 26.03 -25.07 -4.10
CA ASN A 315 27.26 -24.89 -3.32
C ASN A 315 28.22 -26.06 -3.53
N LEU A 316 27.70 -27.29 -3.60
CA LEU A 316 28.51 -28.48 -3.86
C LEU A 316 29.09 -28.45 -5.29
N GLY A 317 28.29 -28.04 -6.29
CA GLY A 317 28.76 -27.84 -7.66
C GLY A 317 29.86 -26.78 -7.78
N MET A 318 29.70 -25.65 -7.07
CA MET A 318 30.72 -24.60 -6.99
C MET A 318 31.98 -25.09 -6.28
N TRP A 319 31.83 -25.82 -5.17
CA TRP A 319 32.96 -26.39 -4.44
C TRP A 319 33.74 -27.39 -5.31
N VAL A 320 33.05 -28.28 -6.02
CA VAL A 320 33.66 -29.24 -6.97
C VAL A 320 34.40 -28.51 -8.09
N ARG A 321 33.81 -27.46 -8.66
CA ARG A 321 34.47 -26.60 -9.66
C ARG A 321 35.77 -26.02 -9.11
N ASP A 322 35.73 -25.42 -7.94
CA ASP A 322 36.87 -24.69 -7.39
C ASP A 322 38.02 -25.64 -6.96
N HIS A 323 37.69 -26.86 -6.51
CA HIS A 323 38.69 -27.83 -6.03
C HIS A 323 39.23 -28.75 -7.14
N TYR A 324 38.37 -29.25 -8.03
CA TYR A 324 38.74 -30.32 -8.95
C TYR A 324 38.87 -29.90 -10.41
N PHE A 325 38.29 -28.77 -10.84
CA PHE A 325 38.43 -28.34 -12.24
C PHE A 325 39.74 -27.55 -12.47
N PRO A 326 40.19 -27.43 -13.74
CA PRO A 326 41.29 -26.55 -14.09
C PRO A 326 41.00 -25.08 -13.75
N ALA A 327 42.05 -24.28 -13.55
CA ALA A 327 41.91 -22.85 -13.22
C ALA A 327 41.10 -22.04 -14.26
N SER A 328 41.05 -22.50 -15.52
CA SER A 328 40.23 -21.93 -16.58
C SER A 328 38.71 -22.01 -16.33
N TYR A 329 38.28 -22.78 -15.32
CA TYR A 329 36.89 -22.93 -14.89
C TYR A 329 36.55 -22.13 -13.62
N ALA A 330 37.45 -21.32 -13.05
CA ALA A 330 37.20 -20.57 -11.81
C ALA A 330 35.93 -19.69 -11.86
N HIS A 331 35.58 -19.18 -13.05
CA HIS A 331 34.35 -18.41 -13.30
C HIS A 331 33.40 -19.09 -14.29
N ALA A 332 33.52 -20.43 -14.45
CA ALA A 332 32.62 -21.17 -15.31
C ALA A 332 31.19 -21.19 -14.75
N THR A 333 30.23 -20.93 -15.65
CA THR A 333 28.80 -21.05 -15.39
C THR A 333 28.36 -22.52 -15.42
N TRP A 334 27.18 -22.83 -14.88
CA TRP A 334 26.67 -24.21 -14.90
C TRP A 334 26.63 -24.82 -16.30
N HIS A 335 26.25 -24.05 -17.33
CA HIS A 335 26.21 -24.53 -18.72
C HIS A 335 27.55 -25.13 -19.18
N ARG A 336 28.68 -24.56 -18.74
CA ARG A 336 30.02 -25.05 -19.08
C ARG A 336 30.44 -26.28 -18.25
N LEU A 337 29.89 -26.43 -17.05
CA LEU A 337 30.17 -27.56 -16.14
C LEU A 337 29.26 -28.76 -16.40
N GLN A 338 28.01 -28.52 -16.80
CA GLN A 338 26.96 -29.51 -16.97
C GLN A 338 27.40 -30.77 -17.74
N PRO A 339 28.15 -30.69 -18.85
CA PRO A 339 28.57 -31.88 -19.59
C PRO A 339 29.38 -32.87 -18.76
N PHE A 340 30.18 -32.39 -17.80
CA PHE A 340 30.99 -33.24 -16.92
C PHE A 340 30.14 -33.96 -15.86
N PHE A 341 29.10 -33.29 -15.33
CA PHE A 341 28.19 -33.88 -14.35
C PHE A 341 27.20 -34.89 -14.97
N GLN A 342 26.93 -34.76 -16.28
CA GLN A 342 26.04 -35.66 -17.03
C GLN A 342 26.80 -36.74 -17.80
N LEU A 343 28.12 -36.82 -17.62
CA LEU A 343 28.97 -37.70 -18.40
C LEU A 343 28.70 -39.17 -18.01
N PRO A 344 28.32 -40.03 -18.96
CA PRO A 344 28.05 -41.44 -18.68
C PRO A 344 29.33 -42.19 -18.30
N GLY A 345 29.19 -43.16 -17.40
CA GLY A 345 30.31 -43.96 -16.91
C GLY A 345 29.87 -45.31 -16.34
N ARG A 346 30.85 -46.06 -15.82
CA ARG A 346 30.67 -47.32 -15.09
C ARG A 346 31.21 -47.16 -13.67
N ILE A 347 30.52 -47.73 -12.70
CA ILE A 347 30.93 -47.69 -11.30
C ILE A 347 31.23 -49.12 -10.86
N PHE A 348 32.42 -49.33 -10.31
CA PHE A 348 32.87 -50.59 -9.75
C PHE A 348 33.00 -50.46 -8.24
N TRP A 349 32.25 -51.28 -7.52
CA TRP A 349 32.21 -51.27 -6.06
C TRP A 349 33.18 -52.33 -5.52
N GLY A 350 34.28 -51.89 -4.91
CA GLY A 350 35.21 -52.74 -4.18
C GLY A 350 35.02 -52.66 -2.67
N GLN A 351 35.80 -53.47 -1.94
CA GLN A 351 35.82 -53.50 -0.48
C GLN A 351 36.44 -52.21 0.11
N ASP A 352 37.59 -51.78 -0.40
CA ASP A 352 38.31 -50.61 0.12
C ASP A 352 38.23 -49.36 -0.78
N ARG A 353 37.66 -49.50 -1.98
CA ARG A 353 37.59 -48.43 -2.98
C ARG A 353 36.37 -48.55 -3.89
N VAL A 354 35.95 -47.42 -4.44
CA VAL A 354 34.96 -47.29 -5.50
C VAL A 354 35.63 -46.63 -6.70
N GLU A 355 35.63 -47.32 -7.83
CA GLU A 355 36.23 -46.83 -9.07
C GLU A 355 35.15 -46.40 -10.05
N VAL A 356 35.27 -45.18 -10.57
CA VAL A 356 34.36 -44.60 -11.56
C VAL A 356 35.11 -44.44 -12.87
N GLU A 357 34.73 -45.23 -13.87
CA GLU A 357 35.20 -45.08 -15.24
C GLU A 357 34.27 -44.16 -16.01
N LEU A 358 34.78 -43.02 -16.45
CA LEU A 358 34.06 -42.02 -17.23
C LEU A 358 34.33 -42.20 -18.72
N LYS A 359 33.28 -42.12 -19.56
CA LYS A 359 33.45 -42.13 -21.01
C LYS A 359 34.15 -40.84 -21.47
N PRO A 360 35.03 -40.90 -22.48
CA PRO A 360 35.58 -39.69 -23.06
C PRO A 360 34.51 -38.88 -23.80
N PHE A 361 34.71 -37.56 -23.87
CA PHE A 361 33.98 -36.68 -24.78
C PHE A 361 34.46 -36.87 -26.23
N ASN A 362 33.65 -36.43 -27.19
CA ASN A 362 34.11 -36.31 -28.58
C ASN A 362 35.07 -35.13 -28.78
N ASP A 363 35.03 -34.14 -27.86
CA ASP A 363 35.89 -32.96 -27.88
C ASP A 363 37.23 -33.22 -27.16
N ARG A 364 38.35 -32.96 -27.86
CA ARG A 364 39.71 -33.16 -27.35
C ARG A 364 40.06 -32.20 -26.20
N ALA A 365 39.56 -30.96 -26.22
CA ALA A 365 39.79 -30.00 -25.15
C ALA A 365 39.05 -30.43 -23.87
N LEU A 366 37.79 -30.87 -23.98
CA LEU A 366 37.04 -31.39 -22.83
C LEU A 366 37.67 -32.65 -22.25
N ASN A 367 38.23 -33.54 -23.08
CA ASN A 367 38.98 -34.71 -22.60
C ASN A 367 40.26 -34.36 -21.84
N ARG A 368 40.99 -33.33 -22.28
CA ARG A 368 42.16 -32.83 -21.55
C ARG A 368 41.74 -32.30 -20.19
N ASP A 369 40.71 -31.46 -20.16
CA ASP A 369 40.20 -30.86 -18.92
C ASP A 369 39.64 -31.95 -17.96
N LEU A 370 38.98 -32.98 -18.50
CA LEU A 370 38.52 -34.15 -17.73
C LEU A 370 39.69 -35.00 -17.19
N GLY A 371 40.77 -35.13 -17.95
CA GLY A 371 41.99 -35.79 -17.49
C GLY A 371 42.63 -35.07 -16.31
N GLU A 372 42.70 -33.73 -16.36
CA GLU A 372 43.19 -32.90 -15.25
C GLU A 372 42.29 -33.02 -14.01
N LEU A 373 40.96 -33.05 -14.20
CA LEU A 373 40.00 -33.29 -13.12
C LEU A 373 40.25 -34.64 -12.43
N CYS A 374 40.40 -35.71 -13.20
CA CYS A 374 40.70 -37.04 -12.66
C CYS A 374 42.05 -37.06 -11.92
N ALA A 375 43.07 -36.36 -12.43
CA ALA A 375 44.37 -36.26 -11.78
C ALA A 375 44.29 -35.52 -10.43
N LYS A 376 43.59 -34.38 -10.39
CA LYS A 376 43.34 -33.64 -9.13
C LYS A 376 42.56 -34.48 -8.12
N ALA A 377 41.52 -35.18 -8.57
CA ALA A 377 40.77 -36.09 -7.70
C ALA A 377 41.66 -37.22 -7.15
N ALA A 378 42.55 -37.78 -7.96
CA ALA A 378 43.50 -38.80 -7.50
C ALA A 378 44.52 -38.25 -6.47
N GLN A 379 44.90 -36.97 -6.60
CA GLN A 379 45.79 -36.30 -5.65
C GLN A 379 45.11 -36.04 -4.30
N GLU A 380 43.88 -35.54 -4.31
CA GLU A 380 43.11 -35.24 -3.10
C GLU A 380 42.57 -36.49 -2.37
N GLN A 381 42.51 -37.64 -3.06
CA GLN A 381 42.07 -38.93 -2.52
C GLN A 381 40.75 -38.87 -1.72
N PRO A 382 39.65 -38.37 -2.34
CA PRO A 382 38.38 -38.23 -1.65
C PRO A 382 37.88 -39.59 -1.13
N ARG A 383 37.29 -39.57 0.06
CA ARG A 383 36.70 -40.76 0.69
C ARG A 383 35.18 -40.64 0.75
N LEU A 384 34.50 -41.76 0.56
CA LEU A 384 33.06 -41.88 0.78
C LEU A 384 32.75 -41.89 2.29
N PRO A 385 31.50 -41.60 2.69
CA PRO A 385 31.11 -41.61 4.11
C PRO A 385 31.35 -42.95 4.84
N ASP A 386 31.42 -44.05 4.09
CA ASP A 386 31.73 -45.39 4.60
C ASP A 386 33.23 -45.68 4.70
N GLY A 387 34.09 -44.70 4.39
CA GLY A 387 35.55 -44.79 4.50
C GLY A 387 36.26 -45.28 3.23
N ARG A 388 35.53 -45.75 2.21
CA ARG A 388 36.13 -46.25 0.95
C ARG A 388 36.72 -45.11 0.12
N ARG A 389 37.84 -45.37 -0.56
CA ARG A 389 38.49 -44.39 -1.45
C ARG A 389 37.73 -44.26 -2.77
N LEU A 390 37.49 -43.04 -3.24
CA LEU A 390 36.86 -42.75 -4.53
C LEU A 390 37.93 -42.43 -5.58
N ILE A 391 37.92 -43.17 -6.69
CA ILE A 391 38.91 -43.03 -7.76
C ILE A 391 38.19 -42.82 -9.09
N PHE A 392 38.60 -41.80 -9.83
CA PHE A 392 38.08 -41.51 -11.17
C PHE A 392 39.10 -41.94 -12.24
N ARG A 393 38.61 -42.57 -13.31
CA ARG A 393 39.42 -42.99 -14.46
C ARG A 393 38.72 -42.63 -15.77
N LEU A 394 39.52 -42.31 -16.79
CA LEU A 394 39.02 -42.13 -18.14
C LEU A 394 39.00 -43.48 -18.87
N GLN A 395 37.88 -43.85 -19.47
CA GLN A 395 37.77 -45.09 -20.22
C GLN A 395 38.73 -45.07 -21.42
N GLY A 396 39.64 -46.05 -21.48
CA GLY A 396 40.64 -46.16 -22.55
C GLY A 396 41.98 -45.44 -22.28
N ALA A 397 42.15 -44.77 -21.14
CA ALA A 397 43.47 -44.32 -20.71
C ALA A 397 44.31 -45.53 -20.25
N ARG A 398 45.20 -46.02 -21.12
CA ARG A 398 46.22 -47.00 -20.72
C ARG A 398 47.15 -46.37 -19.69
N ILE A 399 47.26 -47.01 -18.54
CA ILE A 399 48.29 -46.73 -17.52
C ILE A 399 49.65 -46.92 -18.21
N LEU A 400 50.42 -45.84 -18.35
CA LEU A 400 51.88 -45.98 -18.47
C LEU A 400 52.36 -46.45 -17.10
N HIS A 401 52.44 -47.77 -16.92
CA HIS A 401 53.26 -48.36 -15.88
C HIS A 401 54.70 -47.98 -16.25
N LEU A 402 55.27 -47.03 -15.52
CA LEU A 402 56.72 -46.87 -15.48
C LEU A 402 57.24 -48.06 -14.68
N ASP A 403 57.82 -49.01 -15.41
CA ASP A 403 58.57 -50.13 -14.87
C ASP A 403 59.65 -49.63 -13.89
N ALA A 404 59.64 -50.19 -12.68
CA ALA A 404 60.83 -50.28 -11.86
C ALA A 404 61.22 -51.77 -11.83
N PRO A 405 62.42 -52.14 -12.31
CA PRO A 405 62.83 -53.53 -12.35
C PRO A 405 63.10 -54.02 -10.92
N GLU A 406 62.45 -55.13 -10.54
CA GLU A 406 62.85 -55.90 -9.38
C GLU A 406 64.29 -56.40 -9.58
N LYS A 407 65.16 -56.02 -8.65
CA LYS A 407 66.47 -56.65 -8.48
C LYS A 407 66.26 -58.05 -7.92
N GLU A 408 66.70 -59.06 -8.65
CA GLU A 408 67.17 -60.32 -8.07
C GLU A 408 68.28 -60.01 -7.05
N VAL A 409 68.22 -60.58 -5.84
CA VAL A 409 69.33 -61.28 -5.16
C VAL A 409 68.76 -62.16 -4.03
N ALA A 410 69.11 -63.45 -4.12
CA ALA A 410 69.18 -64.54 -3.12
C ALA A 410 67.87 -65.15 -2.57
#